data_AF-A0A369ZMH6-F1
#
_entry.id   AF-A0A369ZMH6-F1
#
_cell.length_a   1.000
_cell.length_b   1.000
_cell.length_c   1.000
_cell.angle_alpha   90.00
_cell.angle_beta   90.00
_cell.angle_gamma   90.00
#
_symmetry.space_group_name_H-M   'P 1'
#
loop_
_entity.id
_entity.type
_entity.pdbx_description
1 polymer ?
#
loop_
_entity_poly.entity_id
_entity_poly.type
_entity_poly.pdbx_seq_one_letter_code
_entity_poly.pdbx_strand_id
1 'polypeptide(L)'
;MAIKAKGLCPFCNEFIKASTIETNYLRRDKCKCPECKNFIYICRMPGCNNYAKGGEIWDDELCPSCTNSLDGRVASVATLGVTLFALFGKDEKK
;
A
#
# COMPACT_ATOMS: atom_id res chain seq x y z
N MET A 1 -1.17 -17.28 -18.13
CA MET A 1 -0.57 -16.80 -16.85
C MET A 1 -0.04 -15.38 -17.08
N ALA A 2 -0.59 -14.38 -16.38
CA ALA A 2 -0.09 -13.01 -16.50
C ALA A 2 1.12 -12.81 -15.58
N ILE A 3 2.22 -12.32 -16.13
CA ILE A 3 3.45 -12.00 -15.40
C ILE A 3 3.37 -10.53 -14.96
N LYS A 4 3.60 -10.25 -13.67
CA LYS A 4 3.55 -8.87 -13.14
C LYS A 4 4.86 -8.11 -13.36
N ALA A 5 4.85 -6.81 -13.04
CA ALA A 5 6.05 -5.97 -13.09
C ALA A 5 7.13 -6.48 -12.10
N LYS A 6 8.40 -6.15 -12.36
CA LYS A 6 9.47 -6.49 -11.41
C LYS A 6 9.42 -5.57 -10.18
N GLY A 7 9.66 -6.12 -9.00
CA GLY A 7 9.67 -5.38 -7.73
C GLY A 7 10.17 -6.21 -6.55
N LEU A 8 10.32 -5.56 -5.39
CA LEU A 8 10.82 -6.20 -4.16
C LEU A 8 9.76 -7.07 -3.48
N CYS A 9 10.14 -8.30 -3.14
CA CYS A 9 9.34 -9.19 -2.30
C CYS A 9 9.40 -8.74 -0.82
N PRO A 10 8.28 -8.59 -0.11
CA PRO A 10 8.26 -8.11 1.27
C PRO A 10 8.66 -9.17 2.31
N PHE A 11 8.93 -10.41 1.87
CA PHE A 11 9.33 -11.52 2.75
C PHE A 11 10.81 -11.81 2.67
N CYS A 12 11.34 -11.97 1.45
CA CYS A 12 12.76 -12.30 1.24
C CYS A 12 13.59 -11.14 0.71
N ASN A 13 13.00 -9.97 0.46
CA ASN A 13 13.65 -8.76 -0.06
C ASN A 13 14.33 -8.92 -1.43
N GLU A 14 14.08 -10.02 -2.13
CA GLU A 14 14.58 -10.23 -3.48
C GLU A 14 13.80 -9.43 -4.53
N PHE A 15 14.50 -8.99 -5.59
CA PHE A 15 13.90 -8.27 -6.71
C PHE A 15 13.35 -9.26 -7.74
N ILE A 16 12.05 -9.53 -7.66
CA ILE A 16 11.39 -10.66 -8.33
C ILE A 16 10.44 -10.20 -9.44
N LYS A 17 10.04 -11.16 -10.28
CA LYS A 17 8.90 -11.04 -11.19
C LYS A 17 7.85 -12.07 -10.79
N ALA A 18 6.81 -11.65 -10.06
CA ALA A 18 5.83 -12.58 -9.51
C ALA A 18 4.92 -13.17 -10.59
N SER A 19 4.53 -14.42 -10.38
CA SER A 19 3.54 -15.11 -11.21
C SER A 19 2.17 -15.05 -10.54
N THR A 20 1.14 -14.76 -11.35
CA THR A 20 -0.26 -14.80 -10.89
C THR A 20 -0.68 -16.26 -10.73
N ILE A 21 -1.12 -16.64 -9.53
CA ILE A 21 -1.66 -17.97 -9.26
C ILE A 21 -3.19 -17.99 -9.24
N GLU A 22 -3.80 -16.84 -8.95
CA GLU A 22 -5.25 -16.69 -8.90
C GLU A 22 -5.61 -15.27 -9.36
N THR A 23 -6.45 -15.19 -10.40
CA THR A 23 -6.98 -13.91 -10.89
C THR A 23 -8.28 -13.60 -10.16
N ASN A 24 -8.42 -12.38 -9.67
CA ASN A 24 -9.60 -11.94 -8.94
C ASN A 24 -10.25 -10.73 -9.61
N TYR A 25 -11.59 -10.69 -9.61
CA TYR A 25 -12.35 -9.57 -10.20
C TYR A 25 -12.60 -8.43 -9.20
N LEU A 26 -12.91 -8.78 -7.95
CA LEU A 26 -13.18 -7.80 -6.89
C LEU A 26 -11.95 -7.53 -6.01
N ARG A 27 -11.17 -8.58 -5.73
CA ARG A 27 -9.93 -8.51 -4.94
C ARG A 27 -8.73 -8.41 -5.86
N ARG A 28 -7.54 -8.16 -5.29
CA ARG A 28 -6.28 -8.18 -6.03
C ARG A 28 -5.96 -9.60 -6.48
N ASP A 29 -5.30 -9.71 -7.63
CA ASP A 29 -4.71 -10.97 -8.09
C ASP A 29 -3.71 -11.51 -7.06
N LYS A 30 -3.87 -12.78 -6.69
CA LYS A 30 -2.94 -13.46 -5.80
C LYS A 30 -1.73 -13.90 -6.59
N CYS A 31 -0.55 -13.48 -6.14
CA CYS A 31 0.71 -13.79 -6.78
C CYS A 31 1.58 -14.66 -5.86
N LYS A 32 2.51 -15.40 -6.45
CA LYS A 32 3.49 -16.21 -5.71
C LYS A 32 4.90 -15.70 -5.96
N CYS A 33 5.68 -15.54 -4.89
CA CYS A 33 7.10 -15.24 -5.00
C CYS A 33 7.85 -16.44 -5.62
N PRO A 34 8.66 -16.26 -6.68
CA PRO A 34 9.44 -17.35 -7.25
C PRO A 34 10.57 -17.81 -6.32
N GLU A 35 11.06 -16.96 -5.43
CA GLU A 35 12.17 -17.27 -4.51
C GLU A 35 11.66 -17.94 -3.23
N CYS A 36 10.96 -17.20 -2.37
CA CYS A 36 10.54 -17.71 -1.06
C CYS A 36 9.16 -18.39 -1.04
N LYS A 37 8.49 -18.50 -2.20
CA LYS A 37 7.19 -19.17 -2.38
C LYS A 37 6.01 -18.60 -1.59
N ASN A 38 6.20 -17.55 -0.80
CA ASN A 38 5.13 -16.85 -0.09
C ASN A 38 4.12 -16.21 -1.06
N PHE A 39 2.88 -16.06 -0.58
CA PHE A 39 1.83 -15.32 -1.29
C PHE A 39 2.02 -13.82 -1.11
N ILE A 40 1.91 -13.10 -2.22
CA ILE A 40 2.17 -11.67 -2.31
C ILE A 40 1.16 -11.02 -3.24
N TYR A 41 0.97 -9.71 -3.07
CA TYR A 41 0.07 -8.91 -3.90
C TYR A 41 0.80 -7.67 -4.40
N ILE A 42 0.30 -7.06 -5.47
CA ILE A 42 0.84 -5.78 -5.95
C ILE A 42 0.49 -4.69 -4.94
N CYS A 43 1.47 -3.84 -4.60
CA CYS A 43 1.26 -2.66 -3.76
C CYS A 43 0.18 -1.74 -4.37
N ARG A 44 -0.72 -1.21 -3.53
CA ARG A 44 -1.74 -0.26 -4.00
C ARG A 44 -1.23 1.17 -4.19
N MET A 45 -0.03 1.50 -3.72
CA MET A 45 0.51 2.84 -3.88
C MET A 45 0.69 3.16 -5.37
N PRO A 46 0.07 4.24 -5.89
CA PRO A 46 0.26 4.65 -7.28
C PRO A 46 1.75 4.83 -7.62
N GLY A 47 2.19 4.27 -8.74
CA GLY A 47 3.59 4.33 -9.18
C GLY A 47 4.54 3.35 -8.47
N CYS A 48 4.07 2.55 -7.51
CA CYS A 48 4.87 1.52 -6.86
C CYS A 48 4.71 0.16 -7.53
N ASN A 49 5.83 -0.49 -7.86
CA ASN A 49 5.86 -1.83 -8.44
C ASN A 49 6.27 -2.93 -7.43
N ASN A 50 6.48 -2.57 -6.16
CA ASN A 50 6.84 -3.53 -5.11
C ASN A 50 5.62 -4.35 -4.67
N TYR A 51 5.87 -5.38 -3.87
CA TYR A 51 4.85 -6.31 -3.42
C TYR A 51 4.46 -6.06 -1.95
N ALA A 52 3.17 -6.25 -1.65
CA ALA A 52 2.60 -6.26 -0.32
C ALA A 52 2.46 -7.72 0.19
N LYS A 53 2.49 -7.90 1.51
CA LYS A 53 2.40 -9.23 2.13
C LYS A 53 0.98 -9.77 1.98
N GLY A 54 0.86 -11.05 1.61
CA GLY A 54 -0.37 -11.79 1.82
C GLY A 54 -0.40 -12.39 3.21
N GLY A 55 -1.48 -12.16 3.95
CA GLY A 55 -1.69 -12.75 5.26
C GLY A 55 -2.68 -13.91 5.21
N GLU A 56 -2.83 -14.62 6.34
CA GLU A 56 -3.80 -15.72 6.44
C GLU A 56 -5.24 -15.22 6.56
N ILE A 57 -5.44 -14.06 7.20
CA ILE A 57 -6.75 -13.48 7.48
C ILE A 57 -6.96 -12.19 6.66
N TRP A 58 -5.93 -11.36 6.56
CA TRP A 58 -5.97 -10.07 5.85
C TRP A 58 -4.69 -9.87 5.05
N ASP A 59 -4.83 -9.27 3.86
CA ASP A 59 -3.71 -8.92 3.00
C ASP A 59 -3.28 -7.47 3.25
N ASP A 60 -1.97 -7.22 3.29
CA ASP A 60 -1.47 -5.85 3.38
C ASP A 60 -1.82 -5.10 2.10
N GLU A 61 -2.26 -3.85 2.25
CA GLU A 61 -2.61 -2.99 1.13
C GLU A 61 -1.38 -2.35 0.47
N LEU A 62 -0.31 -2.17 1.25
CA LEU A 62 0.90 -1.46 0.87
C LEU A 62 2.14 -2.33 1.11
N CYS A 63 3.16 -2.15 0.27
CA CYS A 63 4.47 -2.73 0.52
C CYS A 63 5.13 -2.03 1.74
N PRO A 64 6.08 -2.70 2.43
CA PRO A 64 6.74 -2.14 3.61
C PRO A 64 7.32 -0.73 3.40
N SER A 65 7.93 -0.48 2.23
CA SER A 65 8.50 0.83 1.89
C SER A 65 7.43 1.94 1.81
N CYS A 66 6.27 1.64 1.24
CA CYS A 66 5.18 2.61 1.13
C CYS A 66 4.52 2.86 2.50
N THR A 67 4.33 1.83 3.30
CA THR A 67 3.81 1.94 4.68
C THR A 67 4.70 2.87 5.51
N ASN A 68 6.02 2.60 5.54
CA ASN A 68 6.98 3.41 6.29
C ASN A 68 7.04 4.87 5.79
N SER A 69 6.80 5.10 4.51
CA SER A 69 6.78 6.45 3.93
C SER A 69 5.55 7.26 4.33
N LEU A 70 4.45 6.61 4.69
CA LEU A 70 3.23 7.27 5.17
C LEU A 70 3.35 7.66 6.63
N ASP A 71 3.93 6.81 7.47
CA ASP A 71 4.17 7.10 8.88
C ASP A 71 5.00 8.38 9.07
N GLY A 72 5.98 8.62 8.18
CA GLY A 72 6.75 9.87 8.18
C GLY A 72 6.01 11.11 7.67
N ARG A 73 4.87 10.96 6.98
CA ARG A 73 4.13 12.07 6.34
C ARG A 73 2.89 12.52 7.11
N VAL A 74 2.38 11.72 8.05
CA VAL A 74 1.22 12.11 8.88
C VAL A 74 1.52 13.32 9.77
N ALA A 75 2.80 13.59 10.06
CA ALA A 75 3.24 14.77 10.79
C ALA A 75 2.96 16.10 10.07
N SER A 76 2.79 16.12 8.74
CA SER A 76 2.76 17.36 7.95
C SER A 76 1.36 17.86 7.58
N VAL A 77 0.29 17.10 7.84
CA VAL A 77 -1.08 17.47 7.42
C VAL A 77 -1.91 18.09 8.56
N ALA A 78 -1.44 18.00 9.81
CA ALA A 78 -2.13 18.60 10.96
C ALA A 78 -2.21 20.15 10.90
N THR A 79 -1.33 20.80 10.13
CA THR A 79 -1.23 22.28 10.12
C THR A 79 -2.20 22.98 9.17
N LEU A 80 -2.83 22.27 8.22
CA LEU A 80 -3.77 22.90 7.27
C LEU A 80 -5.25 22.79 7.69
N GLY A 81 -5.60 21.90 8.62
CA GLY A 81 -6.97 21.74 9.11
C GLY A 81 -7.40 22.78 10.16
N VAL A 82 -6.45 23.44 10.83
CA VAL A 82 -6.76 24.39 11.93
C VAL A 82 -7.09 25.79 11.40
N THR A 83 -6.61 26.17 10.20
CA THR A 83 -6.88 27.51 9.65
C THR A 83 -8.29 27.64 9.06
N LEU A 84 -8.95 26.55 8.65
CA LEU A 84 -10.33 26.64 8.14
C LEU A 84 -11.35 26.81 9.27
N PHE A 85 -11.17 26.18 10.44
CA PHE A 85 -12.07 26.39 11.58
C PHE A 85 -11.91 27.78 12.24
N ALA A 86 -10.72 28.39 12.16
CA ALA A 86 -10.48 29.73 12.69
C ALA A 86 -11.09 30.86 11.84
N LEU A 87 -11.40 30.61 10.55
CA LEU A 87 -11.98 31.61 9.65
C LEU A 87 -13.51 31.59 9.59
N PHE A 88 -14.18 30.56 10.12
CA PHE A 88 -15.65 30.44 10.09
C PHE A 88 -16.31 30.38 11.49
N GLY A 89 -15.54 30.59 12.56
CA GLY A 89 -15.99 30.39 13.94
C GLY A 89 -16.19 31.66 14.78
N LYS A 90 -16.47 32.82 14.16
CA LYS A 90 -16.68 34.06 14.95
C LYS A 90 -17.67 35.03 14.32
N ASP A 91 -18.95 34.70 14.42
CA ASP A 91 -20.07 35.64 14.39
C ASP A 91 -21.31 34.90 14.93
N GLU A 92 -22.14 35.36 15.85
CA GLU A 92 -22.05 36.37 16.91
C GLU A 92 -23.23 36.00 17.85
N LYS A 93 -22.99 35.97 19.16
CA LYS A 93 -24.09 35.96 20.14
C LYS A 93 -24.71 37.36 20.17
N LYS A 94 -25.98 37.52 19.79
CA LYS A 94 -26.94 38.33 20.56
C LYS A 94 -28.38 38.05 20.13
#